data_AF-A0A2A2JPN6-F1
#
_entry.id   AF-A0A2A2JPN6-F1
#
_cell.length_a   1.000
_cell.length_b   1.000
_cell.length_c   1.000
_cell.angle_alpha   90.00
_cell.angle_beta   90.00
_cell.angle_gamma   90.00
#
_symmetry.space_group_name_H-M   'P 1'
#
loop_
_entity.id
_entity.type
_entity.pdbx_description
1 polymer ?
#
loop_
_entity_poly.entity_id
_entity_poly.type
_entity_poly.pdbx_seq_one_letter_code
_entity_poly.pdbx_strand_id
1 'polypeptide(L)'
;MHVKNLHWIVVEDDNKTSVAVERILYRSGISYVYLHTTTEKGMPSRGWAHRNLAIKYAIDNYKPGRKAVLYFADDDNTYDIRLFDKYIRRVKNIGFWAVGLSGSAKVEAPKVNGSGTIVAWDVVFAPKRDFAIDMAGFAVNMKLMHKTKPSFNKQCQKEYKVGPETCFLKQFGLKKEKLEPFGWDDKPKEILVWHTQTVKTKKTGGADHGYVFET
;
A
#
# COMPACT_ATOMS: atom_id res chain seq x y z
N MET A 1 4.23 -17.35 11.43
CA MET A 1 4.18 -15.96 10.97
C MET A 1 5.54 -15.29 11.20
N HIS A 2 6.12 -14.62 10.20
CA HIS A 2 7.51 -14.10 10.26
C HIS A 2 7.63 -12.62 10.69
N VAL A 3 6.56 -11.84 10.59
CA VAL A 3 6.56 -10.40 10.88
C VAL A 3 5.87 -10.14 12.23
N LYS A 4 6.62 -9.74 13.26
CA LYS A 4 6.08 -9.49 14.62
C LYS A 4 5.20 -8.23 14.66
N ASN A 5 4.30 -8.08 15.63
CA ASN A 5 3.54 -6.83 15.83
C ASN A 5 2.91 -6.28 14.55
N LEU A 6 2.31 -7.15 13.74
CA LEU A 6 1.59 -6.81 12.52
C LEU A 6 0.10 -7.04 12.80
N HIS A 7 -0.71 -6.06 12.42
CA HIS A 7 -2.15 -6.19 12.41
C HIS A 7 -2.65 -5.98 10.98
N TRP A 8 -3.32 -6.99 10.44
CA TRP A 8 -3.74 -7.01 9.06
C TRP A 8 -5.16 -6.45 8.93
N ILE A 9 -5.33 -5.37 8.17
CA ILE A 9 -6.65 -4.83 7.84
C ILE A 9 -6.99 -5.34 6.44
N VAL A 10 -7.86 -6.34 6.36
CA VAL A 10 -8.31 -6.91 5.08
C VAL A 10 -9.68 -6.37 4.77
N VAL A 11 -9.85 -5.87 3.55
CA VAL A 11 -11.12 -5.29 3.09
C VAL A 11 -11.51 -5.93 1.77
N GLU A 12 -12.60 -6.70 1.79
CA GLU A 12 -13.16 -7.34 0.59
C GLU A 12 -13.99 -6.37 -0.24
N ASP A 13 -13.91 -6.49 -1.57
CA ASP A 13 -14.74 -5.75 -2.54
C ASP A 13 -16.04 -6.48 -2.82
N ASP A 14 -16.88 -6.59 -1.78
CA ASP A 14 -18.23 -7.14 -1.87
C ASP A 14 -19.14 -6.55 -0.77
N ASN A 15 -20.43 -6.82 -0.88
CA ASN A 15 -21.46 -6.40 0.07
C ASN A 15 -21.44 -7.18 1.39
N LYS A 16 -20.59 -8.20 1.51
CA LYS A 16 -20.41 -9.04 2.70
C LYS A 16 -19.01 -9.67 2.70
N THR A 17 -18.65 -10.32 3.79
CA THR A 17 -17.41 -11.10 3.88
C THR A 17 -17.56 -12.52 3.30
N SER A 18 -16.53 -13.03 2.66
CA SER A 18 -16.41 -14.40 2.18
C SER A 18 -15.90 -15.37 3.24
N VAL A 19 -16.59 -16.51 3.37
CA VAL A 19 -16.17 -17.63 4.24
C VAL A 19 -14.81 -18.18 3.82
N ALA A 20 -14.48 -18.15 2.52
CA ALA A 20 -13.22 -18.67 2.01
C ALA A 20 -12.03 -17.86 2.57
N VAL A 21 -12.14 -16.54 2.50
CA VAL A 21 -11.13 -15.58 2.97
C VAL A 21 -11.09 -15.57 4.51
N GLU A 22 -12.25 -15.58 5.18
CA GLU A 22 -12.30 -15.63 6.65
C GLU A 22 -11.54 -16.84 7.21
N ARG A 23 -11.70 -18.01 6.57
CA ARG A 23 -10.97 -19.23 6.95
C ARG A 23 -9.46 -19.09 6.75
N ILE A 24 -9.01 -18.36 5.73
CA ILE A 24 -7.57 -18.07 5.52
C ILE A 24 -7.06 -17.17 6.65
N LEU A 25 -7.77 -16.09 6.95
CA LEU A 25 -7.39 -15.16 8.00
C LEU A 25 -7.33 -15.84 9.37
N TYR A 26 -8.33 -16.65 9.71
CA TYR A 26 -8.36 -17.43 10.95
C TYR A 26 -7.14 -18.35 11.08
N ARG A 27 -6.84 -19.14 10.03
CA ARG A 27 -5.70 -20.07 10.04
C ARG A 27 -4.33 -19.39 9.99
N SER A 28 -4.26 -18.15 9.53
CA SER A 28 -3.00 -17.41 9.39
C SER A 28 -2.31 -17.16 10.74
N GLY A 29 -3.08 -17.10 11.83
CA GLY A 29 -2.61 -16.73 13.17
C GLY A 29 -2.14 -15.27 13.28
N ILE A 30 -2.38 -14.45 12.26
CA ILE A 30 -2.08 -13.02 12.23
C ILE A 30 -3.17 -12.29 13.02
N SER A 31 -2.84 -11.23 13.78
CA SER A 31 -3.90 -10.35 14.31
C SER A 31 -4.53 -9.61 13.13
N TYR A 32 -5.84 -9.69 12.94
CA TYR A 32 -6.50 -9.04 11.81
C TYR A 32 -7.82 -8.39 12.21
N VAL A 33 -8.29 -7.51 11.32
CA VAL A 33 -9.70 -7.17 11.18
C VAL A 33 -10.11 -7.49 9.75
N TYR A 34 -11.32 -8.00 9.59
CA TYR A 34 -11.87 -8.31 8.29
C TYR A 34 -13.11 -7.46 8.06
N LEU A 35 -13.04 -6.62 7.04
CA LEU A 35 -14.07 -5.65 6.66
C LEU A 35 -14.50 -5.95 5.22
N HIS A 36 -15.61 -5.35 4.81
CA HIS A 36 -16.08 -5.40 3.43
C HIS A 36 -16.69 -4.06 3.05
N THR A 37 -16.59 -3.70 1.78
CA THR A 37 -17.32 -2.58 1.18
C THR A 37 -17.38 -2.82 -0.32
N THR A 38 -18.27 -2.10 -1.01
CA THR A 38 -18.27 -2.07 -2.47
C THR A 38 -17.68 -0.76 -2.99
N THR A 39 -17.14 -0.76 -4.20
CA THR A 39 -16.83 0.49 -4.91
C THR A 39 -18.10 1.32 -5.15
N GLU A 40 -18.17 2.54 -4.59
CA GLU A 40 -19.28 3.47 -4.82
C GLU A 40 -19.42 3.86 -6.30
N LYS A 41 -20.66 4.05 -6.76
CA LYS A 41 -20.94 4.48 -8.14
C LYS A 41 -20.27 5.83 -8.43
N GLY A 42 -19.41 5.86 -9.46
CA GLY A 42 -18.67 7.06 -9.86
C GLY A 42 -17.33 7.26 -9.16
N MET A 43 -16.92 6.33 -8.28
CA MET A 43 -15.56 6.25 -7.77
C MET A 43 -14.72 5.28 -8.63
N PRO A 44 -13.41 5.53 -8.81
CA PRO A 44 -12.54 4.58 -9.49
C PRO A 44 -12.51 3.22 -8.80
N SER A 45 -12.65 2.13 -9.56
CA SER A 45 -12.68 0.73 -9.09
C SER A 45 -11.34 0.14 -8.65
N ARG A 46 -10.33 0.99 -8.37
CA ARG A 46 -8.96 0.57 -8.03
C ARG A 46 -8.74 0.48 -6.52
N GLY A 47 -9.67 -0.10 -5.77
CA GLY A 47 -9.50 -0.29 -4.33
C GLY A 47 -9.68 0.97 -3.47
N TRP A 48 -10.18 2.09 -4.01
CA TRP A 48 -10.22 3.36 -3.26
C TRP A 48 -11.16 3.32 -2.05
N ALA A 49 -12.37 2.78 -2.23
CA ALA A 49 -13.33 2.60 -1.15
C ALA A 49 -12.74 1.71 -0.03
N HIS A 50 -12.10 0.60 -0.41
CA HIS A 50 -11.43 -0.35 0.47
C HIS A 50 -10.32 0.31 1.28
N ARG A 51 -9.39 1.01 0.61
CA ARG A 51 -8.32 1.75 1.28
C ARG A 51 -8.87 2.84 2.20
N ASN A 52 -9.91 3.56 1.80
CA ASN A 52 -10.56 4.57 2.66
C ASN A 52 -11.20 3.96 3.90
N LEU A 53 -11.89 2.82 3.77
CA LEU A 53 -12.45 2.10 4.91
C LEU A 53 -11.36 1.62 5.86
N ALA A 54 -10.26 1.07 5.33
CA ALA A 54 -9.10 0.67 6.13
C ALA A 54 -8.44 1.87 6.86
N ILE A 55 -8.27 3.01 6.18
CA ILE A 55 -7.75 4.24 6.78
C ILE A 55 -8.68 4.70 7.91
N LYS A 56 -9.99 4.74 7.68
CA LYS A 56 -10.98 5.12 8.69
C LYS A 56 -10.90 4.19 9.90
N TYR A 57 -10.91 2.87 9.68
CA TYR A 57 -10.74 1.89 10.75
C TYR A 57 -9.46 2.14 11.55
N ALA A 58 -8.33 2.35 10.86
CA ALA A 58 -7.05 2.60 11.50
C ALA A 58 -7.07 3.88 12.36
N ILE A 59 -7.65 4.97 11.84
CA ILE A 59 -7.76 6.24 12.57
C ILE A 59 -8.67 6.12 13.80
N ASP A 60 -9.77 5.37 13.68
CA ASP A 60 -10.78 5.26 14.74
C ASP A 60 -10.37 4.28 15.86
N ASN A 61 -9.60 3.24 15.53
CA ASN A 61 -9.28 2.14 16.47
C ASN A 61 -7.86 2.18 17.05
N TYR A 62 -6.90 2.83 16.38
CA TYR A 62 -5.54 2.94 16.89
C TYR A 62 -5.39 4.19 17.73
N LYS A 63 -4.89 4.04 18.95
CA LYS A 63 -4.72 5.17 19.87
C LYS A 63 -3.69 6.17 19.35
N PRO A 64 -4.01 7.47 19.31
CA PRO A 64 -3.02 8.52 19.06
C PRO A 64 -1.83 8.37 20.02
N GLY A 65 -0.61 8.52 19.49
CA GLY A 65 0.63 8.42 20.28
C GLY A 65 1.23 7.02 20.36
N ARG A 66 0.50 5.95 19.97
CA ARG A 66 1.11 4.64 19.76
C ARG A 66 2.04 4.68 18.56
N LYS A 67 3.26 4.13 18.68
CA LYS A 67 4.18 3.95 17.56
C LYS A 67 3.60 2.91 16.61
N ALA A 68 3.03 3.35 15.50
CA ALA A 68 2.45 2.52 14.46
C ALA A 68 2.64 3.18 13.10
N VAL A 69 2.70 2.35 12.06
CA VAL A 69 2.87 2.75 10.66
C VAL A 69 1.80 2.02 9.85
N LEU A 70 1.13 2.75 8.97
CA LEU A 70 0.18 2.22 8.01
C LEU A 70 0.88 2.01 6.68
N TYR A 71 0.75 0.80 6.14
CA TYR A 71 1.31 0.39 4.86
C TYR A 71 0.21 -0.21 4.00
N PHE A 72 0.15 0.20 2.73
CA PHE A 72 -0.78 -0.36 1.75
C PHE A 72 -0.10 -1.53 1.04
N ALA A 73 -0.69 -2.71 1.13
CA ALA A 73 -0.18 -3.91 0.51
C ALA A 73 -1.30 -4.55 -0.33
N ASP A 74 -1.21 -4.42 -1.65
CA ASP A 74 -2.12 -5.08 -2.58
C ASP A 74 -1.85 -6.61 -2.56
N ASP A 75 -2.86 -7.41 -2.85
CA ASP A 75 -2.89 -8.86 -2.59
C ASP A 75 -2.07 -9.70 -3.59
N ASP A 76 -1.71 -9.13 -4.73
CA ASP A 76 -0.94 -9.78 -5.80
C ASP A 76 0.57 -9.45 -5.79
N ASN A 77 0.96 -8.47 -4.97
CA ASN A 77 2.33 -8.01 -4.83
C ASN A 77 3.20 -9.01 -4.04
N THR A 78 4.51 -8.94 -4.24
CA THR A 78 5.49 -9.78 -3.53
C THR A 78 6.30 -8.96 -2.55
N TYR A 79 6.40 -9.41 -1.30
CA TYR A 79 7.03 -8.68 -0.21
C TYR A 79 8.16 -9.48 0.44
N ASP A 80 9.37 -8.92 0.47
CA ASP A 80 10.46 -9.46 1.27
C ASP A 80 10.21 -9.15 2.76
N ILE A 81 10.37 -10.13 3.65
CA ILE A 81 10.17 -9.95 5.09
C ILE A 81 11.06 -8.83 5.67
N ARG A 82 12.23 -8.57 5.07
CA ARG A 82 13.16 -7.50 5.45
C ARG A 82 12.54 -6.12 5.26
N LEU A 83 11.58 -5.94 4.34
CA LEU A 83 10.88 -4.67 4.13
C LEU A 83 10.25 -4.15 5.43
N PHE A 84 9.59 -5.06 6.16
CA PHE A 84 8.84 -4.72 7.36
C PHE A 84 9.76 -4.24 8.49
N ASP A 85 10.92 -4.88 8.68
CA ASP A 85 11.82 -4.58 9.79
C ASP A 85 12.89 -3.53 9.44
N LYS A 86 13.38 -3.52 8.19
CA LYS A 86 14.39 -2.55 7.74
C LYS A 86 13.76 -1.20 7.42
N TYR A 87 12.60 -1.15 6.78
CA TYR A 87 12.01 0.10 6.28
C TYR A 87 10.72 0.48 7.03
N ILE A 88 9.64 -0.29 6.87
CA ILE A 88 8.28 0.09 7.33
C ILE A 88 8.27 0.49 8.81
N ARG A 89 8.81 -0.33 9.71
CA ARG A 89 8.81 -0.02 11.15
C ARG A 89 9.62 1.21 11.55
N ARG A 90 10.54 1.66 10.69
CA ARG A 90 11.44 2.77 10.97
C ARG A 90 10.89 4.12 10.52
N VAL A 91 9.76 4.14 9.81
CA VAL A 91 9.11 5.36 9.30
C VAL A 91 8.65 6.26 10.45
N LYS A 92 9.18 7.49 10.49
CA LYS A 92 8.81 8.52 11.49
C LYS A 92 7.75 9.49 10.97
N ASN A 93 7.76 9.78 9.67
CA ASN A 93 6.79 10.60 8.95
C ASN A 93 6.20 9.82 7.77
N ILE A 94 6.80 9.92 6.58
CA ILE A 94 6.45 9.14 5.39
C ILE A 94 7.74 8.57 4.82
N GLY A 95 7.80 7.25 4.74
CA GLY A 95 8.95 6.52 4.18
C GLY A 95 8.72 6.16 2.73
N PHE A 96 9.78 6.20 1.92
CA PHE A 96 9.76 5.83 0.50
C PHE A 96 10.90 4.87 0.17
N TRP A 97 10.66 3.89 -0.69
CA TRP A 97 11.67 2.93 -1.16
C TRP A 97 11.43 2.50 -2.61
N ALA A 98 12.38 1.76 -3.17
CA ALA A 98 12.27 1.23 -4.52
C ALA A 98 11.23 0.09 -4.62
N VAL A 99 10.51 0.05 -5.74
CA VAL A 99 9.55 -0.99 -6.09
C VAL A 99 9.98 -1.64 -7.41
N GLY A 100 10.11 -2.97 -7.41
CA GLY A 100 10.41 -3.74 -8.61
C GLY A 100 9.18 -3.94 -9.50
N LEU A 101 9.40 -4.02 -10.81
CA LEU A 101 8.38 -4.32 -11.83
C LEU A 101 7.16 -3.37 -11.83
N SER A 102 7.37 -2.10 -11.46
CA SER A 102 6.31 -1.08 -11.39
C SER A 102 6.33 -0.12 -12.58
N GLY A 103 5.16 0.40 -12.98
CA GLY A 103 5.04 1.51 -13.94
C GLY A 103 5.76 1.31 -15.28
N SER A 104 5.80 0.07 -15.78
CA SER A 104 6.55 -0.37 -16.97
C SER A 104 8.08 -0.32 -16.84
N ALA A 105 8.62 0.02 -15.66
CA ALA A 105 10.03 0.00 -15.34
C ALA A 105 10.43 -1.32 -14.66
N LYS A 106 11.72 -1.69 -14.76
CA LYS A 106 12.28 -2.77 -13.95
C LYS A 106 12.26 -2.42 -12.46
N VAL A 107 12.49 -1.14 -12.16
CA VAL A 107 12.52 -0.57 -10.82
C VAL A 107 12.01 0.86 -10.91
N GLU A 108 11.10 1.24 -10.04
CA GLU A 108 10.76 2.63 -9.73
C GLU A 108 11.34 2.99 -8.36
N ALA A 109 11.98 4.16 -8.23
CA ALA A 109 12.64 4.53 -6.98
C ALA A 109 12.67 6.05 -6.72
N PRO A 110 12.73 6.49 -5.45
CA PRO A 110 13.06 7.88 -5.14
C PRO A 110 14.48 8.22 -5.61
N LYS A 111 14.64 9.33 -6.34
CA LYS A 111 15.95 9.88 -6.67
C LYS A 111 16.43 10.77 -5.54
N VAL A 112 17.48 10.33 -4.86
CA VAL A 112 17.99 10.95 -3.63
C VAL A 112 19.35 11.59 -3.90
N ASN A 113 19.56 12.81 -3.41
CA ASN A 113 20.84 13.49 -3.50
C ASN A 113 21.81 13.05 -2.38
N GLY A 114 23.06 13.55 -2.40
CA GLY A 114 24.05 13.21 -1.37
C GLY A 114 23.71 13.63 0.06
N SER A 115 22.71 14.50 0.27
CA SER A 115 22.25 14.89 1.61
C SER A 115 21.09 14.03 2.13
N GLY A 116 20.68 12.99 1.40
CA GLY A 116 19.56 12.13 1.78
C GLY A 116 18.18 12.73 1.49
N THR A 117 18.09 13.74 0.63
CA THR A 117 16.83 14.40 0.26
C THR A 117 16.31 13.88 -1.07
N ILE A 118 15.01 13.55 -1.14
CA ILE A 118 14.34 13.18 -2.40
C ILE A 118 14.21 14.42 -3.28
N VAL A 119 14.90 14.42 -4.42
CA VAL A 119 14.91 15.54 -5.37
C VAL A 119 14.03 15.28 -6.59
N ALA A 120 13.86 14.02 -6.98
CA ALA A 120 13.02 13.57 -8.09
C ALA A 120 12.64 12.09 -7.91
N TRP A 121 12.12 11.47 -8.96
CA TRP A 121 11.73 10.06 -9.01
C TRP A 121 12.31 9.41 -10.26
N ASP A 122 12.97 8.27 -10.09
CA ASP A 122 13.48 7.45 -11.19
C ASP A 122 12.35 6.50 -11.63
N VAL A 123 11.50 6.98 -12.54
CA VAL A 123 10.32 6.24 -13.06
C VAL A 123 10.15 6.44 -14.57
N VAL A 124 9.43 5.52 -15.22
CA VAL A 124 9.08 5.62 -16.65
C VAL A 124 7.69 6.24 -16.83
N PHE A 125 6.70 5.81 -16.05
CA PHE A 125 5.32 6.26 -16.18
C PHE A 125 5.06 7.55 -15.38
N ALA A 126 4.46 8.55 -16.05
CA ALA A 126 4.06 9.82 -15.46
C ALA A 126 5.13 10.47 -14.54
N PRO A 127 6.38 10.70 -15.02
CA PRO A 127 7.50 11.16 -14.19
C PRO A 127 7.36 12.58 -13.66
N LYS A 128 6.40 13.37 -14.19
CA LYS A 128 6.12 14.75 -13.74
C LYS A 128 5.24 14.82 -12.48
N ARG A 129 4.82 13.67 -11.93
CA ARG A 129 4.08 13.64 -10.67
C ARG A 129 4.96 14.11 -9.51
N ASP A 130 4.38 14.87 -8.58
CA ASP A 130 5.09 15.31 -7.38
C ASP A 130 5.53 14.14 -6.51
N PHE A 131 4.72 13.08 -6.47
CA PHE A 131 5.05 11.78 -5.89
C PHE A 131 4.92 10.71 -6.97
N ALA A 132 5.94 10.56 -7.81
CA ALA A 132 5.96 9.55 -8.84
C ALA A 132 6.45 8.21 -8.26
N ILE A 133 5.56 7.57 -7.50
CA ILE A 133 5.81 6.30 -6.82
C ILE A 133 4.56 5.43 -6.92
N ASP A 134 4.75 4.12 -6.77
CA ASP A 134 3.71 3.12 -6.63
C ASP A 134 3.17 3.05 -5.18
N MET A 135 1.95 2.52 -5.01
CA MET A 135 1.30 2.36 -3.71
C MET A 135 2.12 1.52 -2.73
N ALA A 136 2.81 0.49 -3.20
CA ALA A 136 3.65 -0.38 -2.38
C ALA A 136 5.00 0.24 -2.02
N GLY A 137 5.34 1.40 -2.60
CA GLY A 137 6.62 2.09 -2.45
C GLY A 137 6.71 3.04 -1.25
N PHE A 138 5.67 3.14 -0.42
CA PHE A 138 5.69 4.04 0.74
C PHE A 138 4.86 3.53 1.92
N ALA A 139 5.16 4.03 3.11
CA ALA A 139 4.31 3.89 4.29
C ALA A 139 4.23 5.19 5.10
N VAL A 140 3.17 5.33 5.90
CA VAL A 140 2.87 6.56 6.64
C VAL A 140 2.76 6.29 8.13
N ASN A 141 3.41 7.13 8.93
CA ASN A 141 3.30 7.07 10.39
C ASN A 141 1.86 7.40 10.84
N MET A 142 1.30 6.59 11.74
CA MET A 142 -0.08 6.77 12.22
C MET A 142 -0.30 8.13 12.91
N LYS A 143 0.73 8.74 13.50
CA LYS A 143 0.63 10.10 14.06
C LYS A 143 0.23 11.13 12.99
N LEU A 144 0.76 10.99 11.76
CA LEU A 144 0.36 11.84 10.64
C LEU A 144 -1.04 11.49 10.14
N MET A 145 -1.38 10.20 10.08
CA MET A 145 -2.73 9.74 9.70
C MET A 145 -3.80 10.37 10.61
N HIS A 146 -3.61 10.37 11.93
CA HIS A 146 -4.55 10.99 12.86
C HIS A 146 -4.64 12.52 12.72
N LYS A 147 -3.51 13.18 12.43
CA LYS A 147 -3.46 14.64 12.28
C LYS A 147 -4.15 15.09 10.99
N THR A 148 -3.85 14.44 9.88
CA THR A 148 -4.30 14.84 8.54
C THR A 148 -5.66 14.25 8.18
N LYS A 149 -5.98 13.04 8.67
CA LYS A 149 -7.15 12.25 8.28
C LYS A 149 -7.30 12.15 6.75
N PRO A 150 -6.25 11.70 6.03
CA PRO A 150 -6.22 11.70 4.57
C PRO A 150 -7.19 10.67 3.99
N SER A 151 -7.60 10.86 2.73
CA SER A 151 -8.44 9.91 2.00
C SER A 151 -8.23 9.99 0.48
N PHE A 152 -8.54 8.91 -0.21
CA PHE A 152 -8.69 8.88 -1.67
C PHE A 152 -10.06 9.46 -2.05
N ASN A 153 -10.15 10.77 -2.22
CA ASN A 153 -11.40 11.51 -2.37
C ASN A 153 -11.67 11.99 -3.82
N LYS A 154 -12.79 12.68 -4.05
CA LYS A 154 -13.18 13.18 -5.38
C LYS A 154 -12.15 14.12 -6.01
N GLN A 155 -11.39 14.89 -5.23
CA GLN A 155 -10.33 15.73 -5.80
C GLN A 155 -9.21 14.87 -6.40
N CYS A 156 -8.92 13.71 -5.79
CA CYS A 156 -7.98 12.74 -6.34
C CYS A 156 -8.45 12.13 -7.66
N GLN A 157 -9.77 12.09 -7.93
CA GLN A 157 -10.30 11.58 -9.20
C GLN A 157 -9.84 12.39 -10.41
N LYS A 158 -9.31 13.60 -10.25
CA LYS A 158 -8.71 14.33 -11.38
C LYS A 158 -7.39 13.69 -11.85
N GLU A 159 -6.69 13.02 -10.95
CA GLU A 159 -5.36 12.43 -11.16
C GLU A 159 -5.39 10.89 -11.25
N TYR A 160 -6.56 10.24 -11.14
CA TYR A 160 -6.64 8.76 -11.07
C TYR A 160 -5.97 8.01 -12.23
N LYS A 161 -5.94 8.62 -13.43
CA LYS A 161 -5.30 8.03 -14.62
C LYS A 161 -3.78 7.94 -14.51
N VAL A 162 -3.17 8.79 -13.67
CA VAL A 162 -1.71 8.81 -13.44
C VAL A 162 -1.33 8.22 -12.08
N GLY A 163 -2.31 7.82 -11.26
CA GLY A 163 -2.10 7.17 -9.97
C GLY A 163 -2.71 7.96 -8.80
N PRO A 164 -3.38 7.30 -7.84
CA PRO A 164 -3.97 7.95 -6.66
C PRO A 164 -2.96 8.48 -5.63
N GLU A 165 -1.72 8.02 -5.69
CA GLU A 165 -0.69 8.20 -4.66
C GLU A 165 -0.37 9.67 -4.45
N THR A 166 -0.19 10.42 -5.55
CA THR A 166 0.15 11.85 -5.51
C THR A 166 -0.89 12.65 -4.72
N CYS A 167 -2.17 12.46 -5.01
CA CYS A 167 -3.22 13.18 -4.32
C CYS A 167 -3.31 12.79 -2.85
N PHE A 168 -3.11 11.51 -2.51
CA PHE A 168 -3.08 11.05 -1.13
C PHE A 168 -1.92 11.67 -0.35
N LEU A 169 -0.70 11.61 -0.91
CA LEU A 169 0.53 12.08 -0.25
C LEU A 169 0.59 13.61 -0.12
N LYS A 170 0.02 14.36 -1.06
CA LYS A 170 -0.06 15.83 -0.97
C LYS A 170 -0.88 16.33 0.22
N GLN A 171 -1.87 15.56 0.67
CA GLN A 171 -2.75 15.98 1.79
C GLN A 171 -1.99 16.17 3.10
N PHE A 172 -0.84 15.53 3.28
CA PHE A 172 -0.02 15.69 4.49
C PHE A 172 0.73 17.03 4.54
N GLY A 173 0.87 17.75 3.42
CA GLY A 173 1.54 19.04 3.36
C GLY A 173 3.00 19.02 3.85
N LEU A 174 3.68 17.88 3.76
CA LEU A 174 5.05 17.75 4.21
C LEU A 174 6.01 18.39 3.21
N LYS A 175 7.01 19.09 3.74
CA LYS A 175 8.17 19.54 2.95
C LYS A 175 9.07 18.36 2.62
N LYS A 176 9.83 18.45 1.53
CA LYS A 176 10.70 17.37 1.02
C LYS A 176 11.72 16.88 2.07
N GLU A 177 12.17 17.76 2.97
CA GLU A 177 13.15 17.43 4.02
C GLU A 177 12.57 16.56 5.15
N LYS A 178 11.24 16.37 5.18
CA LYS A 178 10.55 15.48 6.12
C LYS A 178 10.19 14.13 5.52
N LEU A 179 10.49 13.91 4.24
CA LEU A 179 10.32 12.62 3.59
C LEU A 179 11.54 11.75 3.86
N GLU A 180 11.33 10.46 4.08
CA GLU A 180 12.37 9.54 4.54
C GLU A 180 12.65 8.50 3.45
N PRO A 181 13.68 8.67 2.61
CA PRO A 181 14.07 7.64 1.65
C PRO A 181 14.80 6.49 2.37
N PHE A 182 14.44 5.26 2.02
CA PHE A 182 15.04 4.03 2.56
C PHE A 182 15.72 3.22 1.44
N GLY A 183 16.84 2.57 1.77
CA GLY A 183 17.58 1.70 0.85
C GLY A 183 18.26 2.40 -0.33
N TRP A 184 18.28 3.73 -0.37
CA TRP A 184 18.78 4.51 -1.49
C TRP A 184 20.31 4.55 -1.56
N ASP A 185 20.98 4.35 -0.42
CA ASP A 185 22.43 4.40 -0.19
C ASP A 185 23.07 3.02 0.04
N ASP A 186 22.27 1.95 0.03
CA ASP A 186 22.73 0.57 0.17
C ASP A 186 23.70 0.19 -0.98
N LYS A 187 24.68 -0.67 -0.68
CA LYS A 187 25.68 -1.18 -1.63
C LYS A 187 25.79 -2.71 -1.51
N PRO A 188 25.23 -3.50 -2.45
CA PRO A 188 24.37 -3.06 -3.56
C PRO A 188 23.02 -2.52 -3.07
N LYS A 189 22.31 -1.75 -3.93
CA LYS A 189 20.93 -1.33 -3.65
C LYS A 189 20.02 -2.55 -3.71
N GLU A 190 19.16 -2.69 -2.71
CA GLU A 190 18.22 -3.81 -2.59
C GLU A 190 16.80 -3.39 -2.98
N ILE A 191 16.06 -4.29 -3.62
CA ILE A 191 14.61 -4.17 -3.86
C ILE A 191 13.94 -5.12 -2.88
N LEU A 192 12.99 -4.63 -2.09
CA LEU A 192 12.32 -5.43 -1.04
C LEU A 192 10.81 -5.62 -1.29
N VAL A 193 10.29 -5.08 -2.40
CA VAL A 193 8.90 -5.23 -2.83
C VAL A 193 8.81 -5.21 -4.35
N TRP A 194 7.93 -6.04 -4.92
CA TRP A 194 7.69 -6.15 -6.35
C TRP A 194 6.18 -6.08 -6.64
N HIS A 195 5.82 -5.27 -7.62
CA HIS A 195 4.45 -5.12 -8.11
C HIS A 195 4.09 -6.25 -9.08
N THR A 196 4.06 -7.48 -8.58
CA THR A 196 3.72 -8.69 -9.35
C THR A 196 2.21 -8.77 -9.62
N GLN A 197 1.83 -9.47 -10.69
CA GLN A 197 0.42 -9.76 -11.00
C GLN A 197 0.28 -11.18 -11.51
N THR A 198 -0.80 -11.86 -11.11
CA THR A 198 -1.12 -13.19 -11.65
C THR A 198 -1.82 -13.07 -12.99
N VAL A 199 -1.35 -13.81 -13.99
CA VAL A 199 -1.97 -13.82 -15.33
C VAL A 199 -3.33 -14.52 -15.27
N LYS A 200 -4.36 -13.87 -15.82
CA LYS A 200 -5.72 -14.45 -15.91
C LYS A 200 -5.70 -15.71 -16.79
N THR A 201 -6.11 -16.84 -16.24
CA THR A 201 -6.26 -18.10 -16.97
C THR A 201 -7.73 -18.33 -17.37
N LYS A 202 -7.96 -18.99 -18.51
CA LYS A 202 -9.31 -19.41 -18.90
C LYS A 202 -9.70 -20.61 -18.04
N LYS A 203 -10.71 -20.46 -17.19
CA LYS A 203 -11.33 -21.58 -16.48
C LYS A 203 -12.09 -22.42 -17.51
N THR A 204 -11.63 -23.64 -17.79
CA THR A 204 -12.40 -24.64 -18.54
C THR A 204 -13.34 -25.31 -17.55
N GLY A 205 -14.65 -25.30 -17.80
CA GLY A 205 -15.68 -25.77 -16.85
C GLY A 205 -15.31 -27.10 -16.19
N GLY A 206 -15.10 -27.06 -14.88
CA GLY A 206 -14.74 -28.19 -14.02
C GLY A 206 -15.47 -28.05 -12.70
N ALA A 207 -15.77 -29.18 -12.05
CA ALA A 207 -16.39 -29.16 -10.73
C ALA A 207 -15.40 -28.62 -9.68
N ASP A 208 -15.92 -28.06 -8.59
CA ASP A 208 -15.09 -27.49 -7.54
C ASP A 208 -14.45 -28.55 -6.64
N HIS A 209 -14.79 -29.83 -6.83
CA HIS A 209 -14.28 -30.98 -6.09
C HIS A 209 -14.34 -30.83 -4.55
N GLY A 210 -15.30 -30.06 -4.04
CA GLY A 210 -15.47 -29.78 -2.62
C GLY A 210 -14.49 -28.75 -2.04
N TYR A 211 -13.63 -28.14 -2.86
CA TYR A 211 -12.78 -27.03 -2.45
C TYR A 211 -13.60 -25.74 -2.39
N VAL A 212 -13.37 -24.97 -1.32
CA VAL A 212 -13.97 -23.65 -1.14
C VAL A 212 -13.04 -22.61 -1.77
N PHE A 213 -13.56 -21.84 -2.72
CA PHE A 213 -12.85 -20.73 -3.38
C PHE A 213 -13.78 -19.51 -3.50
N GLU A 214 -13.19 -18.36 -3.75
CA GLU A 214 -13.91 -17.11 -4.02
C GLU A 214 -14.36 -17.08 -5.49
N THR A 215 -15.67 -16.90 -5.71
CA THR A 215 -16.31 -16.95 -7.05
C THR A 215 -16.42 -15.59 -7.69
#